data_AF-A0A972W8V6-F1
#
_entry.id   AF-A0A972W8V6-F1
#
_cell.length_a   1.000
_cell.length_b   1.000
_cell.length_c   1.000
_cell.angle_alpha   90.00
_cell.angle_beta   90.00
_cell.angle_gamma   90.00
#
_symmetry.space_group_name_H-M   'P 1'
#
loop_
_entity.id
_entity.type
_entity.pdbx_description
1 polymer ?
#
loop_
_entity_poly.entity_id
_entity_poly.type
_entity_poly.pdbx_seq_one_letter_code
_entity_poly.pdbx_strand_id
1 'polypeptide(L)'
;MNEKTMSSVHNGHILGLTAVLFVPVGVFLSKGIAPLFAVAAVLCLVLGLWRNRAVPLILGPVTFALAALVFWALVSWFWSITPDETLKTGITLAATFLGGVVLFAVGATLGKSEKKVLQNGIILGGAIGFSLIAIEFASNAWLTQVMQKFIHNRVTLNVYGDLTNALNSGMAATALFFWPWAMVMRLRFTPKVSVPAICAGLGLIILTYADAVVLGFALGVVVFAAAIAWPRWALWGLGAVVVAGVLLAPKIPGLLPNPLVSGPNLAWLTPSSAHRIVIWKNTVGHIEQKPVLGGGFDTARGLYSTKDRVQYTFPKEITGTTAFSVQYEPIPLHPHNAVLQVWLELGGVGALIGLGLLLSILRAIDRTIDSRPHRAAAVGMFTSSLFLSSISFGIWQSWWLSSILLSAAFLIAALEADVGGVAEPPVEEIGGPKGLEPTRYGDWERKGRAVDF
;
A
#
# COMPACT_ATOMS: atom_id res chain seq x y z
N MET A 1 27.87 33.94 4.88
CA MET A 1 27.22 33.73 3.56
C MET A 1 25.72 33.81 3.79
N ASN A 2 25.04 34.69 3.06
CA ASN A 2 23.65 35.08 3.28
C ASN A 2 22.64 33.93 3.16
N GLU A 3 21.78 33.81 4.17
CA GLU A 3 20.67 32.85 4.35
C GLU A 3 19.46 33.09 3.41
N LYS A 4 19.59 33.96 2.40
CA LYS A 4 18.45 34.59 1.72
C LYS A 4 18.07 34.04 0.34
N THR A 5 18.49 32.82 0.00
CA THR A 5 18.08 32.14 -1.25
C THR A 5 17.94 30.62 -1.09
N MET A 6 17.41 30.12 0.03
CA MET A 6 16.86 28.76 0.01
C MET A 6 15.55 28.78 -0.79
N SER A 7 15.45 27.95 -1.83
CA SER A 7 14.25 27.86 -2.66
C SER A 7 13.00 27.63 -1.81
N SER A 8 11.88 28.24 -2.20
CA SER A 8 10.57 28.08 -1.55
C SER A 8 10.04 26.64 -1.58
N VAL A 9 10.62 25.78 -2.43
CA VAL A 9 10.21 24.40 -2.64
C VAL A 9 10.94 23.47 -1.67
N HIS A 10 10.16 22.72 -0.90
CA HIS A 10 10.63 21.80 0.14
C HIS A 10 9.89 20.45 0.02
N ASN A 11 10.27 19.42 0.79
CA ASN A 11 9.75 18.06 0.62
C ASN A 11 8.23 17.97 0.79
N GLY A 12 7.66 18.75 1.70
CA GLY A 12 6.20 18.90 1.84
C GLY A 12 5.46 19.32 0.57
N HIS A 13 6.08 20.13 -0.32
CA HIS A 13 5.47 20.51 -1.60
C HIS A 13 5.46 19.34 -2.59
N ILE A 14 6.54 18.57 -2.65
CA ILE A 14 6.66 17.41 -3.54
C ILE A 14 5.62 16.36 -3.14
N LEU A 15 5.60 15.97 -1.86
CA LEU A 15 4.65 14.99 -1.35
C LEU A 15 3.21 15.51 -1.40
N GLY A 16 2.99 16.80 -1.12
CA GLY A 16 1.68 17.44 -1.20
C GLY A 16 1.11 17.42 -2.62
N LEU A 17 1.88 17.81 -3.63
CA LEU A 17 1.47 17.73 -5.04
C LEU A 17 1.23 16.26 -5.46
N THR A 18 2.08 15.35 -5.02
CA THR A 18 1.92 13.91 -5.28
C THR A 18 0.59 13.40 -4.71
N ALA A 19 0.22 13.82 -3.50
CA ALA A 19 -1.06 13.48 -2.87
C ALA A 19 -2.27 14.07 -3.62
N VAL A 20 -2.15 15.29 -4.14
CA VAL A 20 -3.20 15.91 -4.98
C VAL A 20 -3.45 15.11 -6.25
N LEU A 21 -2.39 14.64 -6.89
CA LEU A 21 -2.45 13.91 -8.16
C LEU A 21 -2.80 12.43 -7.98
N PHE A 22 -2.60 11.86 -6.80
CA PHE A 22 -2.67 10.42 -6.57
C PHE A 22 -4.00 9.80 -7.00
N VAL A 23 -5.13 10.30 -6.49
CA VAL A 23 -6.45 9.75 -6.79
C VAL A 23 -6.86 10.04 -8.25
N PRO A 24 -6.76 11.28 -8.77
CA PRO A 24 -7.06 11.55 -10.18
C PRO A 24 -6.25 10.68 -11.16
N VAL A 25 -4.94 10.56 -10.94
CA VAL A 25 -4.10 9.69 -11.75
C VAL A 25 -4.51 8.23 -11.56
N GLY A 26 -4.76 7.78 -10.34
CA GLY A 26 -5.18 6.40 -10.08
C GLY A 26 -6.46 6.00 -10.80
N VAL A 27 -7.48 6.86 -10.75
CA VAL A 27 -8.81 6.60 -11.35
C VAL A 27 -8.74 6.49 -12.87
N PHE A 28 -8.07 7.44 -13.54
CA PHE A 28 -8.08 7.50 -15.00
C PHE A 28 -6.89 6.82 -15.67
N LEU A 29 -5.77 6.73 -14.97
CA LEU A 29 -4.48 6.22 -15.47
C LEU A 29 -3.77 5.46 -14.34
N SER A 30 -4.37 4.39 -13.83
CA SER A 30 -3.84 3.61 -12.69
C SER A 30 -2.36 3.25 -12.83
N LYS A 31 -1.90 2.89 -14.05
CA LYS A 31 -0.49 2.63 -14.35
C LYS A 31 0.42 3.86 -14.19
N GLY A 32 -0.14 5.07 -14.33
CA GLY A 32 0.49 6.37 -14.09
C GLY A 32 0.87 6.64 -12.64
N ILE A 33 0.40 5.84 -11.68
CA ILE A 33 0.87 5.92 -10.29
C ILE A 33 2.37 5.56 -10.19
N ALA A 34 2.86 4.64 -11.02
CA ALA A 34 4.28 4.25 -11.02
C ALA A 34 5.21 5.42 -11.39
N PRO A 35 5.03 6.13 -12.52
CA PRO A 35 5.85 7.31 -12.82
C PRO A 35 5.61 8.46 -11.83
N LEU A 36 4.38 8.66 -11.33
CA LEU A 36 4.11 9.66 -10.28
C LEU A 36 4.96 9.39 -9.02
N PHE A 37 5.01 8.14 -8.58
CA PHE A 37 5.87 7.71 -7.48
C PHE A 37 7.36 7.91 -7.80
N ALA A 38 7.81 7.49 -8.98
CA ALA A 38 9.22 7.62 -9.37
C ALA A 38 9.69 9.07 -9.37
N VAL A 39 8.87 9.98 -9.92
CA VAL A 39 9.14 11.42 -9.92
C VAL A 39 9.21 11.95 -8.48
N ALA A 40 8.25 11.61 -7.62
CA ALA A 40 8.26 12.04 -6.23
C ALA A 40 9.52 11.55 -5.49
N ALA A 41 9.86 10.27 -5.64
CA ALA A 41 11.04 9.67 -5.01
C ALA A 41 12.35 10.31 -5.49
N VAL A 42 12.51 10.52 -6.80
CA VAL A 42 13.72 11.16 -7.36
C VAL A 42 13.82 12.62 -6.92
N LEU A 43 12.72 13.39 -6.94
CA LEU A 43 12.74 14.79 -6.50
C LEU A 43 13.11 14.90 -5.01
N CYS A 44 12.56 14.04 -4.16
CA CYS A 44 12.90 13.98 -2.74
C CYS A 44 14.37 13.56 -2.52
N LEU A 45 14.88 12.59 -3.29
CA LEU A 45 16.28 12.18 -3.25
C LEU A 45 17.23 13.32 -3.66
N VAL A 46 16.97 13.96 -4.79
CA VAL A 46 17.77 15.07 -5.31
C VAL A 46 17.76 16.24 -4.35
N LEU A 47 16.59 16.58 -3.77
CA LEU A 47 16.49 17.66 -2.79
C LEU A 47 17.26 17.34 -1.50
N GLY A 48 17.19 16.09 -1.03
CA GLY A 48 17.98 15.62 0.12
C GLY A 48 19.49 15.70 -0.14
N LEU A 49 19.95 15.23 -1.30
CA LEU A 49 21.36 15.33 -1.70
C LEU A 49 21.82 16.77 -1.86
N TRP A 50 20.96 17.67 -2.36
CA TRP A 50 21.33 19.06 -2.59
C TRP A 50 21.38 19.88 -1.29
N ARG A 51 20.36 19.74 -0.42
CA ARG A 51 20.24 20.53 0.82
C ARG A 51 21.02 19.91 1.98
N ASN A 52 20.95 18.59 2.14
CA ASN A 52 21.49 17.89 3.30
C ASN A 52 22.80 17.16 2.99
N ARG A 53 23.23 17.12 1.72
CA ARG A 53 24.42 16.38 1.26
C ARG A 53 24.41 14.89 1.66
N ALA A 54 23.22 14.34 1.85
CA ALA A 54 23.01 12.97 2.31
C ALA A 54 21.80 12.34 1.59
N VAL A 55 21.86 11.01 1.41
CA VAL A 55 20.70 10.23 0.95
C VAL A 55 19.75 10.09 2.14
N PRO A 56 18.47 10.50 2.03
CA PRO A 56 17.52 10.35 3.12
C PRO A 56 17.15 8.86 3.25
N LEU A 57 17.81 8.16 4.17
CA LEU A 57 17.58 6.75 4.46
C LEU A 57 17.39 6.54 5.95
N ILE A 58 16.38 5.76 6.33
CA ILE A 58 16.22 5.22 7.67
C ILE A 58 16.49 3.72 7.56
N LEU A 59 17.64 3.29 8.11
CA LEU A 59 18.00 1.89 8.17
C LEU A 59 17.28 1.23 9.35
N GLY A 60 16.63 0.11 9.08
CA GLY A 60 15.86 -0.62 10.07
C GLY A 60 15.33 -1.94 9.53
N PRO A 61 14.59 -2.71 10.34
CA PRO A 61 14.13 -4.04 9.96
C PRO A 61 13.37 -4.08 8.63
N VAL A 62 12.51 -3.09 8.36
CA VAL A 62 11.77 -2.99 7.10
C VAL A 62 12.71 -2.80 5.91
N THR A 63 13.66 -1.86 6.01
CA THR A 63 14.66 -1.58 4.96
C THR A 63 15.54 -2.80 4.67
N PHE A 64 15.99 -3.51 5.70
CA PHE A 64 16.76 -4.74 5.54
C PHE A 64 15.95 -5.88 4.93
N ALA A 65 14.67 -6.03 5.29
CA ALA A 65 13.79 -7.03 4.70
C ALA A 65 13.49 -6.74 3.21
N LEU A 66 13.28 -5.46 2.85
CA LEU A 66 13.16 -5.04 1.45
C LEU A 66 14.44 -5.33 0.65
N ALA A 67 15.62 -5.00 1.23
CA ALA A 67 16.91 -5.28 0.61
C ALA A 67 17.16 -6.78 0.44
N ALA A 68 16.81 -7.60 1.45
CA ALA A 68 16.91 -9.05 1.38
C ALA A 68 16.00 -9.63 0.29
N LEU A 69 14.78 -9.09 0.13
CA LEU A 69 13.86 -9.53 -0.93
C LEU A 69 14.40 -9.18 -2.32
N VAL A 70 14.94 -7.98 -2.50
CA VAL A 70 15.59 -7.56 -3.77
C VAL A 70 16.80 -8.42 -4.06
N PHE A 71 17.66 -8.64 -3.06
CA PHE A 71 18.83 -9.50 -3.20
C PHE A 71 18.42 -10.91 -3.62
N TRP A 72 17.45 -11.52 -2.94
CA TRP A 72 16.97 -12.86 -3.28
C TRP A 72 16.34 -12.92 -4.67
N ALA A 73 15.55 -11.90 -5.05
CA ALA A 73 14.98 -11.77 -6.38
C ALA A 73 16.07 -11.70 -7.47
N LEU A 74 17.13 -10.92 -7.27
CA LEU A 74 18.24 -10.82 -8.22
C LEU A 74 19.09 -12.10 -8.25
N VAL A 75 19.34 -12.73 -7.10
CA VAL A 75 20.05 -14.02 -7.05
C VAL A 75 19.27 -15.11 -7.77
N SER A 76 17.94 -15.05 -7.77
CA SER A 76 17.10 -16.00 -8.51
C SER A 76 17.31 -16.00 -10.02
N TRP A 77 17.99 -14.98 -10.56
CA TRP A 77 18.45 -14.93 -11.94
C TRP A 77 19.21 -16.21 -12.37
N PHE A 78 20.02 -16.79 -11.47
CA PHE A 78 20.83 -17.98 -11.78
C PHE A 78 20.02 -19.24 -12.12
N TRP A 79 18.77 -19.33 -11.69
CA TRP A 79 17.88 -20.47 -11.96
C TRP A 79 16.54 -20.06 -12.61
N SER A 80 16.44 -18.80 -13.00
CA SER A 80 15.21 -18.24 -13.57
C SER A 80 14.88 -18.88 -14.90
N ILE A 81 13.59 -19.15 -15.11
CA ILE A 81 13.05 -19.59 -16.41
C ILE A 81 13.17 -18.45 -17.45
N THR A 82 13.17 -17.20 -17.00
CA THR A 82 13.28 -16.01 -17.83
C THR A 82 14.35 -15.04 -17.30
N PRO A 83 15.65 -15.35 -17.44
CA PRO A 83 16.73 -14.56 -16.83
C PRO A 83 16.74 -13.09 -17.25
N ASP A 84 16.46 -12.79 -18.52
CA ASP A 84 16.46 -11.41 -19.04
C ASP A 84 15.37 -10.55 -18.37
N GLU A 85 14.16 -11.09 -18.24
CA GLU A 85 13.06 -10.41 -17.54
C GLU A 85 13.37 -10.29 -16.05
N THR A 86 13.88 -11.34 -15.40
CA THR A 86 14.30 -11.30 -13.99
C THR A 86 15.27 -10.16 -13.70
N LEU A 87 16.28 -9.94 -14.55
CA LEU A 87 17.25 -8.86 -14.34
C LEU A 87 16.59 -7.49 -14.52
N LYS A 88 15.84 -7.29 -15.60
CA LYS A 88 15.17 -6.02 -15.91
C LYS A 88 14.15 -5.63 -14.85
N THR A 89 13.27 -6.56 -14.45
CA THR A 89 12.25 -6.29 -13.44
C THR A 89 12.84 -6.28 -12.04
N GLY A 90 13.93 -7.03 -11.80
CA GLY A 90 14.68 -6.98 -10.54
C GLY A 90 15.32 -5.62 -10.27
N ILE A 91 15.91 -4.98 -11.30
CA ILE A 91 16.41 -3.60 -11.21
C ILE A 91 15.26 -2.63 -10.94
N THR A 92 14.12 -2.83 -11.62
CA THR A 92 12.93 -2.01 -11.41
C THR A 92 12.41 -2.14 -9.97
N LEU A 93 12.37 -3.37 -9.43
CA LEU A 93 11.99 -3.64 -8.03
C LEU A 93 12.95 -2.96 -7.05
N ALA A 94 14.26 -3.07 -7.29
CA ALA A 94 15.27 -2.42 -6.46
C ALA A 94 15.08 -0.89 -6.43
N ALA A 95 14.85 -0.27 -7.59
CA ALA A 95 14.57 1.16 -7.70
C ALA A 95 13.24 1.53 -7.00
N THR A 96 12.20 0.71 -7.15
CA THR A 96 10.91 0.93 -6.48
C THR A 96 11.05 0.87 -4.96
N PHE A 97 11.75 -0.12 -4.41
CA PHE A 97 11.93 -0.23 -2.96
C PHE A 97 12.85 0.86 -2.41
N LEU A 98 13.94 1.20 -3.13
CA LEU A 98 14.78 2.33 -2.75
C LEU A 98 13.98 3.63 -2.72
N GLY A 99 13.16 3.89 -3.74
CA GLY A 99 12.25 5.04 -3.76
C GLY A 99 11.29 5.04 -2.58
N GLY A 100 10.76 3.87 -2.19
CA GLY A 100 9.89 3.73 -1.03
C GLY A 100 10.60 4.09 0.28
N VAL A 101 11.81 3.56 0.48
CA VAL A 101 12.65 3.88 1.66
C VAL A 101 12.98 5.37 1.72
N VAL A 102 13.30 6.00 0.59
CA VAL A 102 13.51 7.45 0.49
C VAL A 102 12.27 8.23 0.91
N LEU A 103 11.10 7.86 0.38
CA LEU A 103 9.85 8.56 0.73
C LEU A 103 9.44 8.36 2.19
N PHE A 104 9.70 7.19 2.78
CA PHE A 104 9.48 6.94 4.21
C PHE A 104 10.41 7.77 5.08
N ALA A 105 11.69 7.82 4.74
CA ALA A 105 12.68 8.63 5.45
C ALA A 105 12.33 10.13 5.39
N VAL A 106 12.04 10.64 4.19
CA VAL A 106 11.62 12.04 4.01
C VAL A 106 10.34 12.33 4.77
N GLY A 107 9.35 11.44 4.68
CA GLY A 107 8.07 11.54 5.37
C GLY A 107 8.23 11.65 6.89
N ALA A 108 9.09 10.81 7.47
CA ALA A 108 9.35 10.79 8.91
C ALA A 108 10.10 12.04 9.42
N THR A 109 10.81 12.74 8.55
CA THR A 109 11.62 13.91 8.92
C THR A 109 11.00 15.26 8.55
N LEU A 110 9.73 15.29 8.09
CA LEU A 110 9.10 16.55 7.67
C LEU A 110 8.93 17.52 8.85
N GLY A 111 9.36 18.77 8.65
CA GLY A 111 9.09 19.84 9.61
C GLY A 111 7.61 20.21 9.71
N LYS A 112 7.22 20.91 10.79
CA LYS A 112 5.81 21.30 11.05
C LYS A 112 5.16 22.07 9.89
N SER A 113 5.90 22.98 9.25
CA SER A 113 5.42 23.74 8.07
C SER A 113 5.26 22.84 6.85
N GLU A 114 6.23 21.96 6.58
CA GLU A 114 6.18 21.04 5.44
C GLU A 114 5.05 20.03 5.56
N LYS A 115 4.86 19.49 6.77
CA LYS A 115 3.75 18.60 7.11
C LYS A 115 2.40 19.26 6.87
N LYS A 116 2.26 20.55 7.21
CA LYS A 116 1.04 21.32 6.94
C LYS A 116 0.74 21.41 5.43
N VAL A 117 1.76 21.62 4.60
CA VAL A 117 1.63 21.64 3.13
C VAL A 117 1.20 20.28 2.59
N LEU A 118 1.84 19.19 3.04
CA LEU A 118 1.44 17.83 2.67
C LEU A 118 -0.02 17.54 3.06
N GLN A 119 -0.41 17.85 4.30
CA GLN A 119 -1.78 17.62 4.77
C GLN A 119 -2.81 18.37 3.92
N ASN A 120 -2.51 19.62 3.51
CA ASN A 120 -3.37 20.34 2.56
C ASN A 120 -3.46 19.61 1.22
N GLY A 121 -2.34 19.06 0.72
CA GLY A 121 -2.31 18.24 -0.49
C GLY A 121 -3.14 16.96 -0.38
N ILE A 122 -3.07 16.26 0.76
CA ILE A 122 -3.91 15.08 1.04
C ILE A 122 -5.39 15.46 1.04
N ILE A 123 -5.77 16.53 1.75
CA ILE A 123 -7.16 17.02 1.79
C ILE A 123 -7.67 17.32 0.39
N LEU A 124 -6.90 18.08 -0.39
CA LEU A 124 -7.26 18.48 -1.74
C LEU A 124 -7.30 17.29 -2.70
N GLY A 125 -6.36 16.35 -2.59
CA GLY A 125 -6.35 15.11 -3.37
C GLY A 125 -7.56 14.24 -3.13
N GLY A 126 -7.99 14.11 -1.88
CA GLY A 126 -9.25 13.42 -1.56
C GLY A 126 -10.48 14.19 -2.02
N ALA A 127 -10.52 15.52 -1.81
CA ALA A 127 -11.65 16.34 -2.25
C ALA A 127 -11.86 16.27 -3.78
N ILE A 128 -10.79 16.44 -4.55
CA ILE A 128 -10.82 16.31 -6.02
C ILE A 128 -11.13 14.87 -6.41
N GLY A 129 -10.41 13.90 -5.84
CA GLY A 129 -10.52 12.48 -6.19
C GLY A 129 -11.91 11.89 -5.93
N PHE A 130 -12.45 12.06 -4.73
CA PHE A 130 -13.79 11.58 -4.39
C PHE A 130 -14.88 12.31 -5.18
N SER A 131 -14.71 13.61 -5.46
CA SER A 131 -15.67 14.32 -6.33
C SER A 131 -15.63 13.79 -7.76
N LEU A 132 -14.45 13.48 -8.30
CA LEU A 132 -14.32 12.87 -9.63
C LEU A 132 -14.97 11.48 -9.67
N ILE A 133 -14.77 10.66 -8.66
CA ILE A 133 -15.42 9.34 -8.55
C ILE A 133 -16.95 9.50 -8.45
N ALA A 134 -17.44 10.46 -7.67
CA ALA A 134 -18.87 10.75 -7.57
C ALA A 134 -19.47 11.18 -8.91
N ILE A 135 -18.76 12.04 -9.65
CA ILE A 135 -19.13 12.44 -11.01
C ILE A 135 -19.18 11.21 -11.91
N GLU A 136 -18.14 10.37 -11.90
CA GLU A 136 -18.10 9.15 -12.71
C GLU A 136 -19.28 8.22 -12.40
N PHE A 137 -19.66 8.02 -11.14
CA PHE A 137 -20.87 7.24 -10.85
C PHE A 137 -22.16 7.91 -11.32
N ALA A 138 -22.30 9.22 -11.11
CA ALA A 138 -23.51 9.96 -11.46
C ALA A 138 -23.68 10.10 -12.99
N SER A 139 -22.58 10.23 -13.73
CA SER A 139 -22.56 10.42 -15.17
C SER A 139 -22.31 9.13 -15.94
N ASN A 140 -22.45 7.97 -15.29
CA ASN A 140 -22.24 6.67 -15.92
C ASN A 140 -20.85 6.55 -16.60
N ALA A 141 -19.84 7.05 -15.91
CA ALA A 141 -18.43 7.21 -16.25
C ALA A 141 -18.15 7.93 -17.57
N TRP A 142 -18.95 8.96 -17.86
CA TRP A 142 -18.76 9.83 -19.00
C TRP A 142 -17.31 10.30 -19.20
N LEU A 143 -16.58 10.71 -18.14
CA LEU A 143 -15.21 11.20 -18.30
C LEU A 143 -14.25 10.05 -18.68
N THR A 144 -14.38 8.88 -18.04
CA THR A 144 -13.62 7.69 -18.45
C THR A 144 -13.92 7.30 -19.89
N GLN A 145 -15.18 7.32 -20.32
CA GLN A 145 -15.57 7.02 -21.69
C GLN A 145 -14.95 8.01 -22.70
N VAL A 146 -15.00 9.30 -22.40
CA VAL A 146 -14.39 10.35 -23.22
C VAL A 146 -12.88 10.14 -23.33
N MET A 147 -12.19 9.92 -22.21
CA MET A 147 -10.75 9.68 -22.21
C MET A 147 -10.36 8.43 -23.00
N GLN A 148 -11.11 7.34 -22.86
CA GLN A 148 -10.84 6.13 -23.62
C GLN A 148 -11.07 6.31 -25.11
N LYS A 149 -12.11 7.08 -25.50
CA LYS A 149 -12.34 7.44 -26.90
C LYS A 149 -11.16 8.21 -27.48
N PHE A 150 -10.62 9.18 -26.74
CA PHE A 150 -9.45 9.96 -27.18
C PHE A 150 -8.16 9.15 -27.23
N ILE A 151 -7.89 8.30 -26.23
CA ILE A 151 -6.61 7.59 -26.12
C ILE A 151 -6.57 6.34 -26.99
N HIS A 152 -7.65 5.56 -27.05
CA HIS A 152 -7.66 4.23 -27.66
C HIS A 152 -8.48 4.15 -28.95
N ASN A 153 -9.13 5.25 -29.37
CA ASN A 153 -10.02 5.30 -30.53
C ASN A 153 -11.06 4.15 -30.56
N ARG A 154 -11.49 3.70 -29.37
CA ARG A 154 -12.50 2.64 -29.18
C ARG A 154 -13.71 3.22 -28.42
N VAL A 155 -14.91 2.93 -28.92
CA VAL A 155 -16.19 3.40 -28.35
C VAL A 155 -16.89 2.31 -27.51
N THR A 156 -16.44 1.06 -27.57
CA THR A 156 -17.16 -0.07 -26.98
C THR A 156 -16.60 -0.44 -25.62
N LEU A 157 -17.05 0.22 -24.56
CA LEU A 157 -17.18 -0.45 -23.26
C LEU A 157 -18.66 -0.60 -22.97
N ASN A 158 -19.09 -1.84 -22.71
CA ASN A 158 -20.43 -2.07 -22.25
C ASN A 158 -20.55 -1.45 -20.85
N VAL A 159 -21.51 -0.53 -20.73
CA VAL A 159 -21.75 0.32 -19.56
C VAL A 159 -21.93 -0.48 -18.26
N TYR A 160 -22.41 -1.72 -18.36
CA TYR A 160 -22.50 -2.67 -17.26
C TYR A 160 -21.48 -3.81 -17.46
N GLY A 161 -20.41 -3.80 -16.65
CA GLY A 161 -19.38 -4.85 -16.60
C GLY A 161 -17.97 -4.37 -16.93
N ASP A 162 -17.77 -3.75 -18.10
CA ASP A 162 -16.42 -3.40 -18.58
C ASP A 162 -15.85 -2.14 -17.92
N LEU A 163 -16.74 -1.21 -17.58
CA LEU A 163 -16.38 0.08 -16.99
C LEU A 163 -15.98 -0.05 -15.51
N THR A 164 -16.69 -0.91 -14.77
CA THR A 164 -16.32 -1.32 -13.41
C THR A 164 -14.91 -1.92 -13.40
N ASN A 165 -14.60 -2.77 -14.39
CA ASN A 165 -13.26 -3.34 -14.56
C ASN A 165 -12.18 -2.28 -14.85
N ALA A 166 -12.51 -1.24 -15.61
CA ALA A 166 -11.58 -0.14 -15.91
C ALA A 166 -11.21 0.67 -14.65
N LEU A 167 -12.19 0.90 -13.76
CA LEU A 167 -11.99 1.67 -12.53
C LEU A 167 -11.41 0.85 -11.38
N ASN A 168 -11.52 -0.48 -11.40
CA ASN A 168 -11.10 -1.37 -10.30
C ASN A 168 -9.68 -1.09 -9.77
N SER A 169 -8.71 -0.87 -10.67
CA SER A 169 -7.31 -0.62 -10.28
C SER A 169 -7.17 0.75 -9.60
N GLY A 170 -7.86 1.77 -10.11
CA GLY A 170 -7.88 3.10 -9.51
C GLY A 170 -8.58 3.10 -8.16
N MET A 171 -9.70 2.37 -8.03
CA MET A 171 -10.43 2.25 -6.78
C MET A 171 -9.64 1.49 -5.71
N ALA A 172 -8.83 0.50 -6.09
CA ALA A 172 -7.89 -0.14 -5.17
C ALA A 172 -6.87 0.85 -4.61
N ALA A 173 -6.28 1.71 -5.45
CA ALA A 173 -5.37 2.76 -5.01
C ALA A 173 -6.10 3.79 -4.11
N THR A 174 -7.30 4.22 -4.49
CA THR A 174 -8.13 5.14 -3.70
C THR A 174 -8.46 4.56 -2.31
N ALA A 175 -8.75 3.26 -2.23
CA ALA A 175 -9.01 2.59 -0.95
C ALA A 175 -7.80 2.61 -0.01
N LEU A 176 -6.57 2.58 -0.55
CA LEU A 176 -5.35 2.75 0.25
C LEU A 176 -5.14 4.22 0.65
N PHE A 177 -5.37 5.16 -0.27
CA PHE A 177 -5.27 6.60 0.00
C PHE A 177 -6.32 7.11 1.00
N PHE A 178 -7.47 6.44 1.10
CA PHE A 178 -8.53 6.78 2.04
C PHE A 178 -8.02 6.84 3.49
N TRP A 179 -7.09 5.96 3.88
CA TRP A 179 -6.56 5.89 5.25
C TRP A 179 -5.83 7.17 5.69
N PRO A 180 -4.78 7.65 4.98
CA PRO A 180 -4.15 8.93 5.31
C PRO A 180 -5.13 10.10 5.16
N TRP A 181 -6.02 10.08 4.16
CA TRP A 181 -7.00 11.14 3.98
C TRP A 181 -7.97 11.26 5.16
N ALA A 182 -8.59 10.17 5.59
CA ALA A 182 -9.54 10.16 6.70
C ALA A 182 -8.89 10.62 8.01
N MET A 183 -7.64 10.21 8.25
CA MET A 183 -6.91 10.66 9.44
C MET A 183 -6.60 12.16 9.39
N VAL A 184 -6.12 12.68 8.25
CA VAL A 184 -5.87 14.12 8.09
C VAL A 184 -7.16 14.93 8.20
N MET A 185 -8.27 14.45 7.62
CA MET A 185 -9.58 15.09 7.76
C MET A 185 -10.00 15.18 9.22
N ARG A 186 -9.84 14.10 10.00
CA ARG A 186 -10.17 14.09 11.43
C ARG A 186 -9.24 14.97 12.27
N LEU A 187 -7.99 15.13 11.85
CA LEU A 187 -6.97 15.93 12.52
C LEU A 187 -7.14 17.43 12.25
N ARG A 188 -7.61 17.81 11.04
CA ARG A 188 -7.64 19.21 10.57
C ARG A 188 -9.02 19.86 10.64
N PHE A 189 -10.08 19.07 10.74
CA PHE A 189 -11.45 19.58 10.78
C PHE A 189 -12.24 19.04 11.97
N THR A 190 -13.30 19.78 12.34
CA THR A 190 -14.22 19.35 13.38
C THR A 190 -14.98 18.07 12.97
N PRO A 191 -15.53 17.30 13.93
CA PRO A 191 -16.36 16.13 13.61
C PRO A 191 -17.54 16.43 12.68
N LYS A 192 -18.10 17.66 12.76
CA LYS A 192 -19.23 18.09 11.90
C LYS A 192 -18.88 18.14 10.41
N VAL A 193 -17.59 18.33 10.07
CA VAL A 193 -17.11 18.36 8.68
C VAL A 193 -16.44 17.03 8.32
N SER A 194 -15.57 16.52 9.20
CA SER A 194 -14.79 15.31 8.91
C SER A 194 -15.65 14.05 8.85
N VAL A 195 -16.64 13.87 9.72
CA VAL A 195 -17.46 12.65 9.73
C VAL A 195 -18.30 12.52 8.44
N PRO A 196 -19.07 13.54 8.00
CA PRO A 196 -19.80 13.44 6.74
C PRO A 196 -18.89 13.19 5.53
N ALA A 197 -17.73 13.85 5.48
CA ALA A 197 -16.76 13.65 4.39
C ALA A 197 -16.22 12.21 4.37
N ILE A 198 -15.82 11.68 5.52
CA ILE A 198 -15.34 10.30 5.68
C ILE A 198 -16.45 9.31 5.26
N CYS A 199 -17.68 9.51 5.73
CA CYS A 199 -18.82 8.67 5.34
C CYS A 199 -19.11 8.73 3.84
N ALA A 200 -19.01 9.89 3.20
CA ALA A 200 -19.16 10.03 1.76
C ALA A 200 -18.06 9.28 0.99
N GLY A 201 -16.79 9.42 1.40
CA GLY A 201 -15.68 8.68 0.81
C GLY A 201 -15.83 7.16 0.96
N LEU A 202 -16.28 6.69 2.14
CA LEU A 202 -16.61 5.28 2.38
C LEU A 202 -17.73 4.79 1.45
N GLY A 203 -18.81 5.57 1.35
CA GLY A 203 -19.94 5.27 0.47
C GLY A 203 -19.49 5.13 -0.98
N LEU A 204 -18.64 6.04 -1.47
CA LEU A 204 -18.11 5.96 -2.83
C LEU A 204 -17.26 4.71 -3.07
N ILE A 205 -16.44 4.28 -2.11
CA ILE A 205 -15.66 3.03 -2.23
C ILE A 205 -16.60 1.82 -2.30
N ILE A 206 -17.66 1.79 -1.48
CA ILE A 206 -18.64 0.70 -1.46
C ILE A 206 -19.44 0.63 -2.78
N LEU A 207 -19.75 1.77 -3.39
CA LEU A 207 -20.52 1.87 -4.64
C LEU A 207 -19.74 1.45 -5.90
N THR A 208 -18.45 1.14 -5.79
CA THR A 208 -17.60 0.79 -6.94
C THR A 208 -17.98 -0.50 -7.66
N TYR A 209 -18.85 -1.35 -7.09
CA TYR A 209 -19.09 -2.73 -7.55
C TYR A 209 -17.81 -3.56 -7.74
N ALA A 210 -16.71 -3.14 -7.11
CA ALA A 210 -15.42 -3.80 -7.15
C ALA A 210 -15.30 -4.70 -5.91
N ASP A 211 -15.91 -5.89 -5.96
CA ASP A 211 -16.06 -6.77 -4.78
C ASP A 211 -14.76 -6.96 -3.98
N ALA A 212 -13.64 -7.17 -4.68
CA ALA A 212 -12.34 -7.33 -4.04
C ALA A 212 -11.89 -6.07 -3.27
N VAL A 213 -12.13 -4.88 -3.83
CA VAL A 213 -11.82 -3.59 -3.21
C VAL A 213 -12.70 -3.38 -1.99
N VAL A 214 -14.01 -3.59 -2.13
CA VAL A 214 -14.98 -3.42 -1.04
C VAL A 214 -14.68 -4.38 0.11
N LEU A 215 -14.46 -5.66 -0.17
CA LEU A 215 -14.16 -6.67 0.85
C LEU A 215 -12.82 -6.39 1.55
N GLY A 216 -11.77 -6.04 0.79
CA GLY A 216 -10.45 -5.74 1.37
C GLY A 216 -10.44 -4.49 2.21
N PHE A 217 -11.18 -3.47 1.78
CA PHE A 217 -11.35 -2.26 2.54
C PHE A 217 -12.21 -2.50 3.80
N ALA A 218 -13.34 -3.20 3.68
CA ALA A 218 -14.20 -3.57 4.81
C ALA A 218 -13.45 -4.40 5.86
N LEU A 219 -12.64 -5.38 5.44
CA LEU A 219 -11.78 -6.13 6.35
C LEU A 219 -10.78 -5.22 7.06
N GLY A 220 -10.19 -4.25 6.34
CA GLY A 220 -9.34 -3.23 6.94
C GLY A 220 -10.08 -2.39 8.01
N VAL A 221 -11.33 -2.00 7.76
CA VAL A 221 -12.18 -1.28 8.74
C VAL A 221 -12.50 -2.14 9.96
N VAL A 222 -12.76 -3.43 9.77
CA VAL A 222 -12.97 -4.38 10.88
C VAL A 222 -11.72 -4.49 11.74
N VAL A 223 -10.54 -4.65 11.12
CA VAL A 223 -9.27 -4.72 11.85
C VAL A 223 -8.92 -3.37 12.50
N PHE A 224 -9.25 -2.25 11.87
CA PHE A 224 -9.16 -0.92 12.48
C PHE A 224 -10.00 -0.86 13.77
N ALA A 225 -11.28 -1.25 13.72
CA ALA A 225 -12.15 -1.26 14.88
C ALA A 225 -11.64 -2.20 15.98
N ALA A 226 -11.16 -3.39 15.61
CA ALA A 226 -10.54 -4.34 16.53
C ALA A 226 -9.25 -3.77 17.16
N ALA A 227 -8.43 -3.02 16.40
CA ALA A 227 -7.22 -2.37 16.91
C ALA A 227 -7.52 -1.17 17.82
N ILE A 228 -8.68 -0.53 17.68
CA ILE A 228 -9.17 0.46 18.65
C ILE A 228 -9.61 -0.23 19.95
N ALA A 229 -10.42 -1.29 19.84
CA ALA A 229 -11.00 -1.99 20.99
C ALA A 229 -9.98 -2.82 21.77
N TRP A 230 -9.09 -3.53 21.06
CA TRP A 230 -8.10 -4.46 21.62
C TRP A 230 -6.71 -4.23 21.00
N PRO A 231 -6.03 -3.11 21.32
CA PRO A 231 -4.82 -2.70 20.60
C PRO A 231 -3.70 -3.73 20.58
N ARG A 232 -3.50 -4.50 21.64
CA ARG A 232 -2.47 -5.55 21.66
C ARG A 232 -2.94 -6.78 20.91
N TRP A 233 -4.07 -7.36 21.32
CA TRP A 233 -4.57 -8.61 20.76
C TRP A 233 -4.88 -8.52 19.25
N ALA A 234 -5.33 -7.37 18.76
CA ALA A 234 -5.54 -7.16 17.33
C ALA A 234 -4.24 -7.30 16.52
N LEU A 235 -3.12 -6.73 17.00
CA LEU A 235 -1.83 -6.85 16.32
C LEU A 235 -1.26 -8.27 16.42
N TRP A 236 -1.34 -8.91 17.59
CA TRP A 236 -0.90 -10.30 17.76
C TRP A 236 -1.72 -11.27 16.89
N GLY A 237 -3.04 -11.11 16.89
CA GLY A 237 -3.95 -11.90 16.06
C GLY A 237 -3.68 -11.70 14.57
N LEU A 238 -3.50 -10.46 14.13
CA LEU A 238 -3.12 -10.17 12.75
C LEU A 238 -1.76 -10.76 12.38
N GLY A 239 -0.76 -10.67 13.27
CA GLY A 239 0.54 -11.32 13.09
C GLY A 239 0.42 -12.83 12.91
N ALA A 240 -0.40 -13.49 13.74
CA ALA A 240 -0.68 -14.92 13.62
C ALA A 240 -1.37 -15.27 12.29
N VAL A 241 -2.34 -14.46 11.85
CA VAL A 241 -3.01 -14.62 10.55
C VAL A 241 -2.03 -14.44 9.41
N VAL A 242 -1.10 -13.49 9.49
CA VAL A 242 -0.05 -13.29 8.47
C VAL A 242 0.89 -14.49 8.42
N VAL A 243 1.37 -14.99 9.57
CA VAL A 243 2.23 -16.18 9.64
C VAL A 243 1.53 -17.39 9.03
N ALA A 244 0.31 -17.69 9.48
CA ALA A 244 -0.47 -18.81 8.97
C ALA A 244 -0.76 -18.64 7.47
N GLY A 245 -1.17 -17.44 7.05
CA GLY A 245 -1.50 -17.12 5.67
C GLY A 245 -0.32 -17.30 4.72
N VAL A 246 0.89 -16.91 5.12
CA VAL A 246 2.10 -17.11 4.30
C VAL A 246 2.53 -18.57 4.27
N LEU A 247 2.62 -19.24 5.42
CA LEU A 247 3.15 -20.60 5.51
C LEU A 247 2.19 -21.64 4.93
N LEU A 248 0.88 -21.45 5.09
CA LEU A 248 -0.15 -22.37 4.61
C LEU A 248 -0.63 -22.05 3.20
N ALA A 249 -0.17 -20.95 2.58
CA ALA A 249 -0.62 -20.53 1.25
C ALA A 249 -0.62 -21.65 0.20
N PRO A 250 0.44 -22.47 0.04
CA PRO A 250 0.44 -23.54 -0.96
C PRO A 250 -0.63 -24.62 -0.73
N LYS A 251 -1.14 -24.76 0.51
CA LYS A 251 -2.16 -25.76 0.86
C LYS A 251 -3.59 -25.22 0.72
N ILE A 252 -3.80 -23.91 0.86
CA ILE A 252 -5.13 -23.29 0.82
C ILE A 252 -5.91 -23.63 -0.46
N PRO A 253 -5.35 -23.54 -1.69
CA PRO A 253 -6.10 -23.86 -2.91
C PRO A 253 -6.62 -25.30 -2.98
N GLY A 254 -5.91 -26.25 -2.36
CA GLY A 254 -6.32 -27.66 -2.28
C GLY A 254 -7.55 -27.89 -1.41
N LEU A 255 -7.81 -27.00 -0.44
CA LEU A 255 -8.97 -27.04 0.45
C LEU A 255 -10.24 -26.44 -0.20
N LEU A 256 -10.08 -25.69 -1.30
CA LEU A 256 -11.19 -25.05 -2.00
C LEU A 256 -11.87 -26.03 -2.98
N PRO A 257 -13.19 -25.92 -3.16
CA PRO A 257 -13.94 -26.79 -4.09
C PRO A 257 -13.34 -26.69 -5.50
N ASN A 258 -13.38 -27.80 -6.25
CA ASN A 258 -12.96 -27.78 -7.65
C ASN A 258 -14.06 -27.12 -8.50
N PRO A 259 -13.83 -25.92 -9.07
CA PRO A 259 -14.85 -25.19 -9.80
C PRO A 259 -15.18 -25.82 -11.17
N LEU A 260 -14.43 -26.85 -11.60
CA LEU A 260 -14.63 -27.54 -12.88
C LEU A 260 -15.50 -28.80 -12.75
N VAL A 261 -15.88 -29.19 -11.53
CA VAL A 261 -16.66 -30.41 -11.27
C VAL A 261 -17.98 -30.01 -10.62
N SER A 262 -19.10 -30.37 -11.24
CA SER A 262 -20.45 -30.11 -10.69
C SER A 262 -20.57 -30.65 -9.27
N GLY A 263 -21.17 -29.84 -8.38
CA GLY A 263 -21.38 -30.22 -6.99
C GLY A 263 -22.14 -29.16 -6.19
N PRO A 264 -22.67 -29.53 -5.01
CA PRO A 264 -23.53 -28.65 -4.20
C PRO A 264 -22.78 -27.44 -3.63
N ASN A 265 -21.45 -27.50 -3.54
CA ASN A 265 -20.63 -26.50 -2.87
C ASN A 265 -20.11 -25.39 -3.80
N LEU A 266 -20.74 -25.17 -4.96
CA LEU A 266 -20.31 -24.17 -5.95
C LEU A 266 -21.16 -22.90 -5.98
N ALA A 267 -22.37 -22.91 -5.42
CA ALA A 267 -23.34 -21.83 -5.55
C ALA A 267 -22.92 -20.48 -4.93
N TRP A 268 -21.91 -20.49 -4.04
CA TRP A 268 -21.37 -19.27 -3.42
C TRP A 268 -20.24 -18.63 -4.24
N LEU A 269 -19.72 -19.32 -5.27
CA LEU A 269 -18.63 -18.81 -6.10
C LEU A 269 -19.16 -17.85 -7.15
N THR A 270 -18.49 -16.72 -7.30
CA THR A 270 -18.64 -15.88 -8.50
C THR A 270 -17.78 -16.43 -9.64
N PRO A 271 -18.11 -16.14 -10.92
CA PRO A 271 -17.28 -16.56 -12.06
C PRO A 271 -15.81 -16.13 -11.91
N SER A 272 -15.57 -14.91 -11.43
CA SER A 272 -14.21 -14.42 -11.15
C SER A 272 -13.49 -15.22 -10.07
N SER A 273 -14.19 -15.62 -9.00
CA SER A 273 -13.62 -16.45 -7.93
C SER A 273 -13.30 -17.87 -8.44
N ALA A 274 -14.19 -18.46 -9.24
CA ALA A 274 -13.97 -19.76 -9.86
C ALA A 274 -12.72 -19.76 -10.76
N HIS A 275 -12.53 -18.71 -11.58
CA HIS A 275 -11.32 -18.55 -12.39
C HIS A 275 -10.06 -18.48 -11.52
N ARG A 276 -10.07 -17.68 -10.44
CA ARG A 276 -8.91 -17.57 -9.53
C ARG A 276 -8.55 -18.90 -8.88
N ILE A 277 -9.53 -19.71 -8.48
CA ILE A 277 -9.27 -21.02 -7.87
C ILE A 277 -8.55 -21.96 -8.85
N VAL A 278 -8.93 -21.97 -10.13
CA VAL A 278 -8.23 -22.76 -11.17
C VAL A 278 -6.78 -22.28 -11.30
N ILE A 279 -6.57 -20.97 -11.43
CA ILE A 279 -5.22 -20.37 -11.51
C ILE A 279 -4.38 -20.74 -10.29
N TRP A 280 -4.95 -20.67 -9.08
CA TRP A 280 -4.25 -21.00 -7.83
C TRP A 280 -3.88 -22.49 -7.76
N LYS A 281 -4.76 -23.40 -8.20
CA LYS A 281 -4.44 -24.83 -8.25
C LYS A 281 -3.30 -25.12 -9.24
N ASN A 282 -3.32 -24.48 -10.42
CA ASN A 282 -2.19 -24.57 -11.36
C ASN A 282 -0.89 -23.99 -10.76
N THR A 283 -1.00 -22.88 -10.03
CA THR A 283 0.14 -22.24 -9.36
C THR A 283 0.76 -23.16 -8.31
N VAL A 284 -0.06 -23.85 -7.50
CA VAL A 284 0.41 -24.83 -6.53
C VAL A 284 1.14 -25.99 -7.20
N GLY A 285 0.65 -26.47 -8.35
CA GLY A 285 1.34 -27.51 -9.12
C GLY A 285 2.77 -27.12 -9.53
N HIS A 286 3.02 -25.84 -9.82
CA HIS A 286 4.38 -25.32 -10.07
C HIS A 286 5.19 -25.11 -8.79
N ILE A 287 4.55 -24.64 -7.70
CA ILE A 287 5.20 -24.51 -6.38
C ILE A 287 5.72 -25.88 -5.91
N GLU A 288 4.96 -26.95 -6.09
CA GLU A 288 5.34 -28.30 -5.68
C GLU A 288 6.57 -28.84 -6.45
N GLN A 289 6.82 -28.35 -7.66
CA GLN A 289 8.00 -28.73 -8.44
C GLN A 289 9.28 -28.05 -7.94
N LYS A 290 9.19 -26.80 -7.48
CA LYS A 290 10.33 -26.00 -6.98
C LYS A 290 10.03 -25.34 -5.63
N PRO A 291 9.74 -26.11 -4.56
CA PRO A 291 9.16 -25.56 -3.33
C PRO A 291 10.11 -24.68 -2.52
N VAL A 292 11.43 -24.87 -2.64
CA VAL A 292 12.43 -24.13 -1.86
C VAL A 292 12.88 -22.85 -2.57
N LEU A 293 13.26 -22.95 -3.84
CA LEU A 293 13.87 -21.84 -4.61
C LEU A 293 12.91 -21.12 -5.56
N GLY A 294 11.76 -21.72 -5.89
CA GLY A 294 10.83 -21.19 -6.87
C GLY A 294 11.34 -21.23 -8.31
N GLY A 295 10.57 -20.63 -9.21
CA GLY A 295 10.84 -20.57 -10.65
C GLY A 295 11.89 -19.52 -11.07
N GLY A 296 12.19 -18.54 -10.22
CA GLY A 296 12.88 -17.30 -10.56
C GLY A 296 11.94 -16.09 -10.48
N PHE A 297 12.48 -14.91 -10.18
CA PHE A 297 11.70 -13.69 -10.04
C PHE A 297 11.03 -13.26 -11.36
N ASP A 298 9.73 -12.93 -11.27
CA ASP A 298 8.82 -12.51 -12.35
C ASP A 298 8.66 -13.55 -13.49
N THR A 299 8.97 -14.82 -13.24
CA THR A 299 8.85 -15.88 -14.26
C THR A 299 7.41 -16.24 -14.59
N ALA A 300 6.43 -15.88 -13.78
CA ALA A 300 5.02 -16.22 -14.03
C ALA A 300 4.55 -15.74 -15.41
N ARG A 301 5.09 -14.61 -15.90
CA ARG A 301 4.79 -14.04 -17.23
C ARG A 301 5.35 -14.85 -18.39
N GLY A 302 6.38 -15.65 -18.14
CA GLY A 302 7.05 -16.50 -19.12
C GLY A 302 6.62 -17.97 -19.07
N LEU A 303 5.81 -18.37 -18.10
CA LEU A 303 5.37 -19.77 -17.95
C LEU A 303 4.42 -20.21 -19.06
N TYR A 304 3.53 -19.31 -19.50
CA TYR A 304 2.50 -19.61 -20.50
C TYR A 304 2.37 -18.45 -21.49
N SER A 305 1.98 -18.81 -22.71
CA SER A 305 1.72 -17.89 -23.81
C SER A 305 0.29 -18.06 -24.33
N THR A 306 -0.11 -17.23 -25.29
CA THR A 306 -1.42 -17.35 -25.95
C THR A 306 -1.64 -18.69 -26.65
N LYS A 307 -0.57 -19.43 -26.95
CA LYS A 307 -0.62 -20.77 -27.54
C LYS A 307 -0.98 -21.86 -26.52
N ASP A 308 -0.79 -21.59 -25.23
CA ASP A 308 -1.00 -22.55 -24.14
C ASP A 308 -2.38 -22.41 -23.50
N ARG A 309 -3.30 -21.70 -24.17
CA ARG A 309 -4.67 -21.50 -23.68
C ARG A 309 -5.42 -22.81 -23.62
N VAL A 310 -6.11 -23.01 -22.50
CA VAL A 310 -6.95 -24.17 -22.26
C VAL A 310 -8.40 -23.71 -22.16
N GLN A 311 -9.32 -24.50 -22.71
CA GLN A 311 -10.75 -24.28 -22.54
C GLN A 311 -11.20 -24.86 -21.20
N TYR A 312 -11.66 -23.99 -20.31
CA TYR A 312 -12.25 -24.37 -19.04
C TYR A 312 -13.76 -24.25 -19.13
N THR A 313 -14.48 -25.33 -18.80
CA THR A 313 -15.93 -25.34 -18.73
C THR A 313 -16.35 -25.35 -17.27
N PHE A 314 -17.07 -24.31 -16.87
CA PHE A 314 -17.59 -24.12 -15.53
C PHE A 314 -19.07 -24.52 -15.49
N PRO A 315 -19.49 -25.25 -14.47
CA PRO A 315 -20.83 -25.81 -14.42
C PRO A 315 -21.86 -24.74 -13.99
N LYS A 316 -23.13 -24.99 -14.29
CA LYS A 316 -24.23 -24.01 -14.14
C LYS A 316 -24.46 -23.57 -12.70
N GLU A 317 -24.01 -24.34 -11.71
CA GLU A 317 -24.18 -24.04 -10.28
C GLU A 317 -23.47 -22.74 -9.89
N ILE A 318 -22.44 -22.30 -10.63
CA ILE A 318 -21.69 -21.06 -10.37
C ILE A 318 -22.48 -19.82 -10.85
N THR A 319 -23.20 -19.94 -11.97
CA THR A 319 -23.99 -18.83 -12.56
C THR A 319 -25.46 -18.88 -12.16
N GLY A 320 -25.91 -20.00 -11.59
CA GLY A 320 -27.31 -20.29 -11.28
C GLY A 320 -28.19 -20.59 -12.50
N THR A 321 -27.68 -20.42 -13.73
CA THR A 321 -28.49 -20.49 -14.96
C THR A 321 -27.90 -21.46 -15.97
N THR A 322 -26.76 -21.12 -16.55
CA THR A 322 -26.11 -21.90 -17.62
C THR A 322 -24.64 -22.15 -17.34
N ALA A 323 -24.16 -23.32 -17.75
CA ALA A 323 -22.73 -23.59 -17.79
C ALA A 323 -22.08 -22.62 -18.77
N PHE A 324 -20.85 -22.20 -18.48
CA PHE A 324 -20.11 -21.26 -19.32
C PHE A 324 -18.70 -21.78 -19.56
N SER A 325 -18.12 -21.44 -20.70
CA SER A 325 -16.75 -21.83 -21.05
C SER A 325 -15.90 -20.61 -21.36
N VAL A 326 -14.66 -20.62 -20.87
CA VAL A 326 -13.70 -19.54 -21.09
C VAL A 326 -12.36 -20.16 -21.48
N GLN A 327 -11.68 -19.55 -22.46
CA GLN A 327 -10.34 -19.95 -22.88
C GLN A 327 -9.31 -18.97 -22.35
N TYR A 328 -8.38 -19.46 -21.53
CA TYR A 328 -7.29 -18.67 -20.97
C TYR A 328 -6.10 -19.57 -20.61
N GLU A 329 -4.93 -18.96 -20.43
CA GLU A 329 -3.71 -19.64 -20.03
C GLU A 329 -3.83 -20.16 -18.58
N PRO A 330 -3.27 -21.34 -18.22
CA PRO A 330 -3.37 -21.89 -16.86
C PRO A 330 -2.96 -20.92 -15.75
N ILE A 331 -1.93 -20.10 -16.03
CA ILE A 331 -1.56 -18.91 -15.27
C ILE A 331 -1.33 -17.79 -16.30
N PRO A 332 -2.22 -16.78 -16.41
CA PRO A 332 -2.12 -15.76 -17.47
C PRO A 332 -0.87 -14.89 -17.40
N LEU A 333 -0.83 -13.93 -16.47
CA LEU A 333 0.36 -13.07 -16.24
C LEU A 333 0.92 -13.28 -14.84
N HIS A 334 0.05 -13.64 -13.90
CA HIS A 334 0.34 -13.81 -12.48
C HIS A 334 -0.84 -14.53 -11.82
N PRO A 335 -0.65 -15.12 -10.64
CA PRO A 335 -1.70 -15.91 -9.99
C PRO A 335 -2.84 -15.09 -9.36
N HIS A 336 -2.81 -13.75 -9.44
CA HIS A 336 -3.76 -12.87 -8.72
C HIS A 336 -3.74 -13.07 -7.19
N ASN A 337 -2.64 -13.59 -6.66
CA ASN A 337 -2.41 -13.80 -5.24
C ASN A 337 -0.92 -13.61 -4.96
N ALA A 338 -0.59 -12.51 -4.29
CA ALA A 338 0.77 -12.11 -3.98
C ALA A 338 1.56 -13.19 -3.24
N VAL A 339 0.94 -13.84 -2.26
CA VAL A 339 1.61 -14.85 -1.45
C VAL A 339 1.93 -16.09 -2.28
N LEU A 340 0.97 -16.58 -3.08
CA LEU A 340 1.22 -17.66 -4.02
C LEU A 340 2.23 -17.28 -5.11
N GLN A 341 2.25 -16.02 -5.55
CA GLN A 341 3.24 -15.54 -6.52
C GLN A 341 4.65 -15.57 -5.94
N VAL A 342 4.83 -15.12 -4.69
CA VAL A 342 6.12 -15.20 -4.00
C VAL A 342 6.57 -16.65 -3.85
N TRP A 343 5.68 -17.57 -3.48
CA TRP A 343 6.01 -19.00 -3.43
C TRP A 343 6.38 -19.57 -4.80
N LEU A 344 5.61 -19.24 -5.84
CA LEU A 344 5.84 -19.71 -7.21
C LEU A 344 7.21 -19.28 -7.73
N GLU A 345 7.58 -18.03 -7.52
CA GLU A 345 8.73 -17.41 -8.16
C GLU A 345 9.98 -17.44 -7.29
N LEU A 346 9.85 -17.24 -5.98
CA LEU A 346 10.98 -17.13 -5.04
C LEU A 346 11.05 -18.28 -4.03
N GLY A 347 10.11 -19.22 -4.08
CA GLY A 347 10.06 -20.40 -3.22
C GLY A 347 9.83 -20.09 -1.74
N GLY A 348 10.00 -21.12 -0.90
CA GLY A 348 9.90 -21.00 0.55
C GLY A 348 10.90 -20.02 1.15
N VAL A 349 12.08 -19.85 0.55
CA VAL A 349 13.05 -18.82 0.98
C VAL A 349 12.47 -17.42 0.80
N GLY A 350 11.93 -17.12 -0.40
CA GLY A 350 11.27 -15.85 -0.66
C GLY A 350 10.04 -15.63 0.21
N ALA A 351 9.26 -16.69 0.48
CA ALA A 351 8.11 -16.62 1.38
C ALA A 351 8.50 -16.26 2.81
N LEU A 352 9.60 -16.82 3.34
CA LEU A 352 10.11 -16.48 4.68
C LEU A 352 10.68 -15.05 4.75
N ILE A 353 11.37 -14.59 3.70
CA ILE A 353 11.83 -13.19 3.62
C ILE A 353 10.62 -12.24 3.56
N GLY A 354 9.61 -12.56 2.74
CA GLY A 354 8.35 -11.82 2.65
C GLY A 354 7.59 -11.80 3.98
N LEU A 355 7.56 -12.92 4.70
CA LEU A 355 7.00 -13.00 6.06
C LEU A 355 7.75 -12.07 7.02
N GLY A 356 9.09 -12.10 6.98
CA GLY A 356 9.94 -11.18 7.74
C GLY A 356 9.63 -9.71 7.46
N LEU A 357 9.43 -9.36 6.17
CA LEU A 357 9.01 -8.02 5.76
C LEU A 357 7.65 -7.64 6.38
N LEU A 358 6.63 -8.48 6.23
CA LEU A 358 5.28 -8.20 6.77
C LEU A 358 5.30 -8.04 8.30
N LEU A 359 6.01 -8.91 9.01
CA LEU A 359 6.14 -8.81 10.47
C LEU A 359 6.96 -7.60 10.90
N SER A 360 7.99 -7.22 10.13
CA SER A 360 8.77 -6.00 10.39
C SER A 360 7.94 -4.73 10.25
N ILE A 361 7.00 -4.69 9.29
CA ILE A 361 6.06 -3.59 9.12
C ILE A 361 5.10 -3.51 10.31
N LEU A 362 4.49 -4.65 10.72
CA LEU A 362 3.62 -4.68 11.90
C LEU A 362 4.36 -4.24 13.17
N ARG A 363 5.61 -4.67 13.35
CA ARG A 363 6.46 -4.24 14.46
C ARG A 363 6.78 -2.75 14.39
N ALA A 364 7.05 -2.21 13.20
CA ALA A 364 7.27 -0.77 13.03
C ALA A 364 6.02 0.02 13.44
N ILE A 365 4.84 -0.38 12.96
CA ILE A 365 3.55 0.24 13.32
C ILE A 365 3.32 0.24 14.84
N ASP A 366 3.64 -0.86 15.53
CA ASP A 366 3.51 -0.97 16.99
C ASP A 366 4.48 -0.04 17.74
N ARG A 367 5.70 0.12 17.22
CA ARG A 367 6.80 0.79 17.91
C ARG A 367 6.91 2.29 17.63
N THR A 368 6.45 2.77 16.47
CA THR A 368 6.62 4.17 16.07
C THR A 368 5.34 4.99 16.20
N ILE A 369 4.17 4.37 16.33
CA ILE A 369 2.88 5.07 16.38
C ILE A 369 2.23 4.90 17.76
N ASP A 370 2.38 5.92 18.60
CA ASP A 370 1.83 5.93 19.96
C ASP A 370 0.30 6.07 19.97
N SER A 371 -0.21 6.96 19.12
CA SER A 371 -1.61 7.32 19.10
C SER A 371 -2.48 6.17 18.60
N ARG A 372 -3.43 5.74 19.44
CA ARG A 372 -4.29 4.57 19.18
C ARG A 372 -5.03 4.65 17.83
N PRO A 373 -5.69 5.77 17.45
CA PRO A 373 -6.38 5.86 16.17
C PRO A 373 -5.44 5.81 14.95
N HIS A 374 -4.27 6.44 15.06
CA HIS A 374 -3.27 6.44 14.00
C HIS A 374 -2.67 5.04 13.80
N ARG A 375 -2.37 4.32 14.89
CA ARG A 375 -1.90 2.94 14.83
C ARG A 375 -2.96 2.01 14.23
N ALA A 376 -4.22 2.16 14.66
CA ALA A 376 -5.33 1.41 14.09
C ALA A 376 -5.49 1.68 12.58
N ALA A 377 -5.35 2.93 12.13
CA ALA A 377 -5.42 3.29 10.71
C ALA A 377 -4.28 2.65 9.89
N ALA A 378 -3.06 2.62 10.44
CA ALA A 378 -1.93 1.96 9.79
C ALA A 378 -2.15 0.45 9.65
N VAL A 379 -2.67 -0.21 10.70
CA VAL A 379 -3.00 -1.65 10.65
C VAL A 379 -4.18 -1.93 9.71
N GLY A 380 -5.19 -1.06 9.67
CA GLY A 380 -6.29 -1.14 8.71
C GLY A 380 -5.80 -1.05 7.26
N MET A 381 -4.95 -0.07 6.96
CA MET A 381 -4.32 0.08 5.65
C MET A 381 -3.42 -1.11 5.27
N PHE A 382 -2.63 -1.61 6.22
CA PHE A 382 -1.83 -2.83 6.04
C PHE A 382 -2.71 -4.02 5.65
N THR A 383 -3.83 -4.19 6.37
CA THR A 383 -4.78 -5.28 6.13
C THR A 383 -5.44 -5.15 4.76
N SER A 384 -5.91 -3.96 4.39
CA SER A 384 -6.47 -3.72 3.05
C SER A 384 -5.45 -3.98 1.95
N SER A 385 -4.21 -3.53 2.13
CA SER A 385 -3.12 -3.77 1.16
C SER A 385 -2.82 -5.26 0.99
N LEU A 386 -2.72 -5.99 2.10
CA LEU A 386 -2.42 -7.43 2.09
C LEU A 386 -3.55 -8.23 1.45
N PHE A 387 -4.81 -7.92 1.80
CA PHE A 387 -5.96 -8.58 1.23
C PHE A 387 -6.04 -8.36 -0.28
N LEU A 388 -5.97 -7.11 -0.74
CA LEU A 388 -6.03 -6.77 -2.18
C LEU A 388 -4.89 -7.42 -2.96
N SER A 389 -3.68 -7.44 -2.38
CA SER A 389 -2.54 -8.14 -2.98
C SER A 389 -2.79 -9.65 -3.07
N SER A 390 -3.56 -10.23 -2.16
CA SER A 390 -3.81 -11.68 -2.11
C SER A 390 -4.94 -12.15 -3.04
N ILE A 391 -5.75 -11.25 -3.60
CA ILE A 391 -6.89 -11.66 -4.44
C ILE A 391 -7.04 -10.90 -5.78
N SER A 392 -6.35 -9.77 -5.99
CA SER A 392 -6.60 -8.90 -7.14
C SER A 392 -5.45 -8.81 -8.14
N PHE A 393 -4.24 -8.48 -7.66
CA PHE A 393 -3.15 -8.01 -8.52
C PHE A 393 -1.88 -8.85 -8.35
N GLY A 394 -1.05 -8.89 -9.39
CA GLY A 394 0.31 -9.41 -9.27
C GLY A 394 1.17 -8.49 -8.42
N ILE A 395 1.90 -9.04 -7.47
CA ILE A 395 2.62 -8.26 -6.46
C ILE A 395 3.80 -7.46 -7.04
N TRP A 396 4.34 -7.86 -8.19
CA TRP A 396 5.46 -7.17 -8.85
C TRP A 396 5.03 -6.06 -9.81
N GLN A 397 3.73 -5.77 -9.92
CA GLN A 397 3.28 -4.67 -10.75
C GLN A 397 3.69 -3.33 -10.13
N SER A 398 4.50 -2.55 -10.84
CA SER A 398 5.08 -1.31 -10.33
C SER A 398 4.02 -0.30 -9.85
N TRP A 399 2.90 -0.18 -10.58
CA TRP A 399 1.83 0.74 -10.18
C TRP A 399 1.18 0.34 -8.85
N TRP A 400 1.07 -0.96 -8.56
CA TRP A 400 0.48 -1.47 -7.34
C TRP A 400 1.43 -1.29 -6.15
N LEU A 401 2.71 -1.65 -6.31
CA LEU A 401 3.74 -1.38 -5.29
C LEU A 401 3.85 0.12 -5.01
N SER A 402 3.87 0.96 -6.04
CA SER A 402 3.88 2.42 -5.89
C SER A 402 2.64 2.94 -5.16
N SER A 403 1.45 2.35 -5.38
CA SER A 403 0.22 2.72 -4.66
C SER A 403 0.33 2.42 -3.15
N ILE A 404 0.85 1.25 -2.80
CA ILE A 404 1.09 0.86 -1.40
C ILE A 404 2.13 1.77 -0.76
N LEU A 405 3.29 1.95 -1.41
CA LEU A 405 4.40 2.75 -0.89
C LEU A 405 4.03 4.23 -0.74
N LEU A 406 3.32 4.83 -1.70
CA LEU A 406 2.85 6.21 -1.59
C LEU A 406 1.83 6.37 -0.45
N SER A 407 0.85 5.48 -0.37
CA SER A 407 -0.18 5.56 0.68
C SER A 407 0.44 5.41 2.07
N ALA A 408 1.42 4.51 2.22
CA ALA A 408 2.22 4.37 3.43
C ALA A 408 3.05 5.62 3.72
N ALA A 409 3.73 6.20 2.73
CA ALA A 409 4.50 7.42 2.89
C ALA A 409 3.62 8.61 3.31
N PHE A 410 2.43 8.77 2.70
CA PHE A 410 1.47 9.78 3.10
C PHE A 410 1.00 9.59 4.54
N LEU A 411 0.74 8.36 4.95
CA LEU A 411 0.32 8.06 6.32
C LEU A 411 1.43 8.38 7.33
N ILE A 412 2.65 7.91 7.10
CA ILE A 412 3.82 8.20 7.94
C ILE A 412 4.00 9.71 8.08
N ALA A 413 4.09 10.40 6.94
CA ALA A 413 4.35 11.84 6.89
C ALA A 413 3.20 12.69 7.47
N ALA A 414 1.95 12.21 7.38
CA ALA A 414 0.80 12.91 7.92
C ALA A 414 0.63 12.73 9.44
N LEU A 415 1.07 11.60 10.00
CA LEU A 415 0.69 11.17 11.35
C LEU A 415 1.80 11.28 12.39
N GLU A 416 3.07 11.39 12.01
CA GLU A 416 4.14 11.47 13.01
C GLU A 416 4.08 12.74 13.87
N ALA A 417 3.89 12.54 15.17
CA ALA A 417 4.20 13.50 16.22
C ALA A 417 5.73 13.68 16.28
N ASP A 418 6.20 14.84 16.77
CA ASP A 418 7.62 15.17 17.01
C ASP A 418 8.43 13.88 17.21
N VAL A 419 9.16 13.44 16.16
CA VAL A 419 10.34 12.60 16.37
C VAL A 419 11.13 13.43 17.33
N GLY A 420 11.13 13.01 18.61
CA GLY A 420 11.58 13.81 19.73
C GLY A 420 12.79 14.56 19.24
N GLY A 421 12.61 15.89 19.08
CA GLY A 421 13.64 16.73 18.49
C GLY A 421 14.91 16.28 19.16
N VAL A 422 15.93 15.94 18.36
CA VAL A 422 17.28 15.68 18.88
C VAL A 422 17.43 16.67 20.00
N ALA A 423 17.35 16.19 21.25
CA ALA A 423 17.23 17.10 22.37
C ALA A 423 18.44 18.00 22.16
N GLU A 424 18.21 19.30 21.93
CA GLU A 424 19.33 20.22 21.93
C GLU A 424 20.10 19.83 23.19
N PRO A 425 21.39 19.45 23.06
CA PRO A 425 22.14 18.98 24.20
C PRO A 425 21.88 20.00 25.30
N PRO A 426 21.47 19.56 26.51
CA PRO A 426 21.02 20.48 27.54
C PRO A 426 22.05 21.59 27.63
N VAL A 427 21.60 22.83 27.41
CA VAL A 427 22.48 24.00 27.39
C VAL A 427 23.32 23.91 28.66
N GLU A 428 24.62 23.73 28.50
CA GLU A 428 25.52 23.57 29.64
C GLU A 428 25.48 24.87 30.44
N GLU A 429 24.94 24.80 31.66
CA GLU A 429 24.82 25.95 32.52
C GLU A 429 26.22 26.40 32.97
N ILE A 430 26.71 27.49 32.40
CA ILE A 430 28.02 28.04 32.74
C ILE A 430 27.90 28.85 34.03
N GLY A 431 28.34 28.26 35.15
CA GLY A 431 28.43 28.94 36.44
C GLY A 431 27.29 28.64 37.44
N GLY A 432 26.36 27.75 37.08
CA GLY A 432 25.28 27.29 37.96
C GLY A 432 25.64 26.08 38.85
N PRO A 433 24.90 25.81 39.94
CA PRO A 433 25.09 24.61 40.76
C PRO A 433 24.80 23.32 39.97
N LYS A 434 25.61 22.28 40.16
CA LYS A 434 25.38 20.99 39.49
C LYS A 434 24.12 20.29 40.05
N GLY A 435 23.11 20.08 39.21
CA GLY A 435 21.92 19.26 39.51
C GLY A 435 20.63 19.84 38.93
N LEU A 436 19.53 19.07 38.93
CA LEU A 436 18.21 19.59 38.60
C LEU A 436 17.75 20.51 39.74
N GLU A 437 17.69 21.82 39.49
CA GLU A 437 17.33 22.79 40.52
C GLU A 437 15.87 22.59 40.95
N PRO A 438 15.58 22.18 42.19
CA PRO A 438 14.21 22.07 42.66
C PRO A 438 13.82 23.47 43.08
N THR A 439 12.99 24.14 42.30
CA THR A 439 12.38 25.43 42.69
C THR A 439 11.67 25.23 44.02
N ARG A 440 12.33 25.57 45.14
CA ARG A 440 11.75 25.54 46.47
C ARG A 440 11.11 26.90 46.71
N TYR A 441 9.80 26.90 46.88
CA TYR A 441 9.08 28.01 47.50
C TYR A 441 9.78 28.35 48.83
N GLY A 442 10.48 29.49 48.86
CA GLY A 442 11.19 29.98 50.05
C GLY A 442 12.59 30.56 49.78
N ASP A 443 13.24 30.22 48.66
CA ASP A 443 14.65 30.61 48.43
C ASP A 443 14.82 32.04 47.86
N TRP A 444 13.73 32.63 47.35
CA TRP A 444 13.73 33.96 46.72
C TRP A 444 13.42 35.10 47.69
N GLU A 445 13.19 34.79 48.96
CA GLU A 445 12.79 35.78 49.96
C GLU A 445 13.79 35.84 51.11
N ARG A 446 14.51 36.96 51.23
CA ARG A 446 15.40 37.21 52.37
C ARG A 446 14.93 38.46 53.10
N LYS A 447 14.42 38.28 54.33
CA LYS A 447 13.84 39.34 55.17
C LYS A 447 12.62 40.04 54.52
N GLY A 448 11.74 39.28 53.87
CA GLY A 448 10.49 39.81 53.30
C GLY A 448 10.67 40.66 52.04
N ARG A 449 11.78 40.49 51.31
CA ARG A 449 12.00 41.11 50.01
C ARG A 449 12.32 40.02 48.99
N ALA A 450 11.52 39.98 47.94
CA ALA A 450 11.77 39.17 46.76
C ALA A 450 12.72 39.94 45.83
N VAL A 451 13.76 39.26 45.34
CA VAL A 451 14.64 39.78 44.29
C VAL A 451 14.45 38.88 43.07
N ASP A 452 13.95 39.48 42.01
CA ASP A 452 13.74 38.88 40.70
C ASP A 452 14.77 39.45 39.72
N PHE A 453 15.23 38.66 38.75
CA PHE A 453 16.19 39.08 37.73
C PHE A 453 15.48 39.46 36.43
#